data_AF-A0A2D8A496-F1
#
_entry.id   AF-A0A2D8A496-F1
#
_cell.length_a   1.000
_cell.length_b   1.000
_cell.length_c   1.000
_cell.angle_alpha   90.00
_cell.angle_beta   90.00
_cell.angle_gamma   90.00
#
_symmetry.space_group_name_H-M   'P 1'
#
loop_
_entity.id
_entity.type
_entity.pdbx_description
1 polymer ?
#
loop_
_entity_poly.entity_id
_entity_poly.type
_entity_poly.pdbx_seq_one_letter_code
_entity_poly.pdbx_strand_id
1 'polypeptide(L)'
;MAKPPAEVSFPGSRNRRKKVRVRGIKQASKEIQRRLESNLETLLNDPECFVPEITGELGKVSFFGSKDRMAMTLKEIEILAAKRHDQRWLKKRMVKKGGDEVCRALAGSLLAAGEEDLSTVSVFKHPLYGTSSYLRRGNGKQSHLAGIQNFNHPRMRLLVWDGHAKAGQHFFSWDGGFVCSCSKAEAPPEWIDWVLDKSSVDLSGDEVKWTVGLTEEMVRGEEFSENGWVLLTFQDGTKVGISPTSLAKTEEPFAQSLAITMMPPNKLGEVCEAE
;
A
#
# COMPACT_ATOMS: atom_id res chain seq x y z
N MET A 1 23.33 62.65 -2.84
CA MET A 1 23.21 61.22 -2.51
C MET A 1 22.63 61.11 -1.10
N ALA A 2 21.38 60.64 -0.96
CA ALA A 2 20.73 60.49 0.34
C ALA A 2 21.20 59.20 1.03
N LYS A 3 21.52 59.27 2.33
CA LYS A 3 21.88 58.08 3.14
C LYS A 3 20.68 57.12 3.18
N PRO A 4 20.90 55.79 3.04
CA PRO A 4 19.83 54.83 3.24
C PRO A 4 19.32 54.90 4.69
N PRO A 5 18.01 54.66 4.93
CA PRO A 5 17.44 54.71 6.26
C PRO A 5 18.05 53.63 7.16
N ALA A 6 18.20 53.94 8.45
CA ALA A 6 18.77 53.04 9.44
C ALA A 6 17.93 51.77 9.59
N GLU A 7 18.56 50.60 9.56
CA GLU A 7 17.92 49.33 9.91
C GLU A 7 17.49 49.36 11.38
N VAL A 8 16.18 49.43 11.60
CA VAL A 8 15.60 49.41 12.94
C VAL A 8 15.35 47.95 13.35
N SER A 9 16.13 47.46 14.31
CA SER A 9 15.93 46.14 14.90
C SER A 9 14.83 46.19 15.95
N PHE A 10 13.73 45.49 15.72
CA PHE A 10 12.62 45.39 16.68
C PHE A 10 13.01 44.50 17.89
N PRO A 11 12.71 44.92 19.13
CA PRO A 11 12.87 44.08 20.32
C PRO A 11 11.96 42.85 20.20
N GLY A 12 12.55 41.68 19.95
CA GLY A 12 11.82 40.42 19.70
C GLY A 12 12.30 39.66 18.45
N SER A 13 13.03 40.31 17.54
CA SER A 13 13.63 39.68 16.35
C SER A 13 14.66 38.60 16.70
N ARG A 14 15.35 38.71 17.85
CA ARG A 14 16.32 37.72 18.35
C ARG A 14 15.70 36.43 18.90
N ASN A 15 14.40 36.40 19.22
CA ASN A 15 13.75 35.23 19.85
C ASN A 15 12.96 34.34 18.89
N ARG A 16 12.96 34.60 17.58
CA ARG A 16 12.62 33.56 16.60
C ARG A 16 13.80 32.60 16.50
N ARG A 17 13.96 31.71 17.49
CA ARG A 17 14.68 30.45 17.26
C ARG A 17 14.12 29.90 15.95
N LYS A 18 14.93 29.87 14.88
CA LYS A 18 14.58 29.23 13.62
C LYS A 18 14.10 27.83 14.02
N LYS A 19 12.78 27.61 14.05
CA LYS A 19 12.21 26.28 14.29
C LYS A 19 12.77 25.45 13.15
N VAL A 20 13.79 24.65 13.44
CA VAL A 20 14.39 23.74 12.48
C VAL A 20 13.28 22.76 12.13
N ARG A 21 12.57 23.05 11.04
CA ARG A 21 11.54 22.18 10.51
C ARG A 21 12.25 21.01 9.88
N VAL A 22 12.36 19.91 10.63
CA VAL A 22 12.85 18.65 10.09
C VAL A 22 11.90 18.21 8.99
N ARG A 23 12.42 18.06 7.77
CA ARG A 23 11.64 17.72 6.57
C ARG A 23 10.86 16.42 6.84
N GLY A 24 9.55 16.46 6.64
CA GLY A 24 8.68 15.29 6.76
C GLY A 24 8.03 15.08 8.13
N ILE A 25 8.40 15.85 9.17
CA ILE A 25 7.72 15.82 10.48
C ILE A 25 6.74 16.99 10.56
N LYS A 26 5.51 16.72 11.00
CA LYS A 26 4.43 17.70 11.13
C LYS A 26 3.62 17.46 12.40
N GLN A 27 3.01 18.53 12.89
CA GLN A 27 1.91 18.40 13.85
C GLN A 27 0.68 17.90 13.08
N ALA A 28 0.11 16.77 13.52
CA ALA A 28 -1.07 16.18 12.91
C ALA A 28 -2.31 17.04 13.18
N SER A 29 -3.24 17.09 12.22
CA SER A 29 -4.59 17.59 12.47
C SER A 29 -5.33 16.67 13.45
N LYS A 30 -6.38 17.17 14.10
CA LYS A 30 -7.21 16.35 15.00
C LYS A 30 -7.80 15.11 14.30
N GLU A 31 -8.15 15.25 13.02
CA GLU A 31 -8.66 14.14 12.20
C GLU A 31 -7.60 13.06 11.99
N ILE A 32 -6.37 13.45 11.63
CA ILE A 32 -5.26 12.51 11.46
C ILE A 32 -4.92 11.81 12.79
N GLN A 33 -4.94 12.55 13.91
CA GLN A 33 -4.71 11.99 15.24
C GLN A 33 -5.77 10.91 15.56
N ARG A 34 -7.06 11.24 15.48
CA ARG A 34 -8.15 10.28 15.72
C ARG A 34 -8.06 9.03 14.84
N ARG A 35 -7.75 9.21 13.55
CA ARG A 35 -7.57 8.09 12.63
C ARG A 35 -6.40 7.19 13.04
N LEU A 36 -5.25 7.79 13.39
CA LEU A 36 -4.09 7.02 13.85
C LEU A 36 -4.33 6.35 15.20
N GLU A 37 -4.99 7.03 16.14
CA GLU A 37 -5.40 6.46 17.43
C GLU A 37 -6.25 5.21 17.22
N SER A 38 -7.31 5.31 16.42
CA SER A 38 -8.20 4.18 16.12
C SER A 38 -7.49 3.04 15.41
N ASN A 39 -6.64 3.33 14.42
CA ASN A 39 -5.86 2.31 13.72
C ASN A 39 -4.86 1.61 14.67
N LEU A 40 -4.16 2.36 15.52
CA LEU A 40 -3.19 1.81 16.46
C LEU A 40 -3.84 0.99 17.56
N GLU A 41 -5.02 1.40 18.04
CA GLU A 41 -5.82 0.62 18.98
C GLU A 41 -6.24 -0.70 18.35
N THR A 42 -6.73 -0.67 17.10
CA THR A 42 -7.07 -1.88 16.35
C THR A 42 -5.85 -2.79 16.20
N LEU A 43 -4.70 -2.24 15.81
CA LEU A 43 -3.44 -2.97 15.68
C LEU A 43 -2.94 -3.54 17.02
N LEU A 44 -3.18 -2.85 18.13
CA LEU A 44 -2.79 -3.35 19.46
C LEU A 44 -3.71 -4.50 19.92
N ASN A 45 -4.97 -4.47 19.52
CA ASN A 45 -5.93 -5.55 19.80
C ASN A 45 -5.66 -6.77 18.91
N ASP A 46 -5.42 -6.53 17.62
CA ASP A 46 -5.08 -7.52 16.61
C ASP A 46 -3.82 -7.09 15.82
N PRO A 47 -2.61 -7.52 16.26
CA PRO A 47 -1.36 -7.20 15.57
C PRO A 47 -1.21 -7.83 14.19
N GLU A 48 -2.14 -8.71 13.78
CA GLU A 48 -2.13 -9.41 12.50
C GLU A 48 -3.12 -8.79 11.50
N CYS A 49 -3.84 -7.72 11.86
CA CYS A 49 -4.87 -7.10 11.03
C CYS A 49 -4.40 -6.54 9.67
N PHE A 50 -3.08 -6.41 9.46
CA PHE A 50 -2.47 -5.99 8.19
C PHE A 50 -1.94 -7.16 7.35
N VAL A 51 -1.97 -8.38 7.90
CA VAL A 51 -1.49 -9.60 7.25
C VAL A 51 -2.51 -10.02 6.20
N PRO A 52 -2.08 -10.31 4.96
CA PRO A 52 -2.99 -10.81 3.93
C PRO A 52 -3.44 -12.23 4.27
N GLU A 53 -4.63 -12.59 3.82
CA GLU A 53 -5.05 -13.98 3.73
C GLU A 53 -4.11 -14.74 2.78
N ILE A 54 -3.61 -15.89 3.22
CA ILE A 54 -2.67 -16.70 2.45
C ILE A 54 -3.45 -17.80 1.74
N THR A 55 -3.62 -17.66 0.42
CA THR A 55 -4.30 -18.66 -0.42
C THR A 55 -3.32 -19.57 -1.14
N GLY A 56 -2.08 -19.12 -1.33
CA GLY A 56 -1.01 -19.89 -1.97
C GLY A 56 -0.27 -20.86 -1.04
N GLU A 57 0.56 -21.72 -1.64
CA GLU A 57 1.41 -22.63 -0.89
C GLU A 57 2.60 -21.90 -0.27
N LEU A 58 2.68 -21.92 1.06
CA LEU A 58 3.88 -21.51 1.79
C LEU A 58 4.89 -22.65 1.84
N GLY A 59 6.16 -22.32 1.61
CA GLY A 59 7.25 -23.24 1.85
C GLY A 59 7.48 -23.52 3.34
N LYS A 60 8.43 -24.41 3.63
CA LYS A 60 8.75 -24.81 5.02
C LYS A 60 9.48 -23.70 5.78
N VAL A 61 9.08 -23.52 7.04
CA VAL A 61 9.88 -22.80 8.04
C VAL A 61 11.03 -23.70 8.49
N SER A 62 12.17 -23.63 7.79
CA SER A 62 13.36 -24.38 8.17
C SER A 62 14.45 -23.50 8.78
N PHE A 63 15.11 -24.00 9.83
CA PHE A 63 16.35 -23.41 10.33
C PHE A 63 17.58 -23.87 9.53
N PHE A 64 17.48 -24.99 8.82
CA PHE A 64 18.53 -25.61 8.00
C PHE A 64 18.00 -25.87 6.57
N GLY A 65 18.53 -25.15 5.57
CA GLY A 65 18.10 -25.25 4.17
C GLY A 65 17.44 -23.98 3.61
N SER A 66 16.84 -24.09 2.42
CA SER A 66 16.11 -22.98 1.78
C SER A 66 14.90 -22.59 2.64
N LYS A 67 14.77 -21.31 2.95
CA LYS A 67 13.75 -20.77 3.85
C LYS A 67 12.71 -20.01 3.05
N ASP A 68 11.45 -20.33 3.28
CA ASP A 68 10.37 -19.46 2.83
C ASP A 68 10.39 -18.17 3.66
N ARG A 69 10.60 -17.04 2.98
CA ARG A 69 10.68 -15.74 3.65
C ARG A 69 9.34 -15.30 4.22
N MET A 70 8.24 -15.58 3.53
CA MET A 70 6.90 -15.23 3.97
C MET A 70 6.55 -16.01 5.24
N ALA A 71 6.75 -17.32 5.25
CA ALA A 71 6.47 -18.16 6.41
C ALA A 71 7.32 -17.77 7.63
N MET A 72 8.59 -17.38 7.42
CA MET A 72 9.44 -16.85 8.49
C MET A 72 8.92 -15.52 9.05
N THR A 73 8.52 -14.59 8.19
CA THR A 73 7.95 -13.30 8.60
C THR A 73 6.66 -13.51 9.40
N LEU A 74 5.73 -14.35 8.92
CA LEU A 74 4.48 -14.66 9.62
C LEU A 74 4.73 -15.23 11.03
N LYS A 75 5.63 -16.21 11.16
CA LYS A 75 6.03 -16.74 12.46
C LYS A 75 6.64 -15.68 13.39
N GLU A 76 7.43 -14.75 12.85
CA GLU A 76 7.98 -13.65 13.65
C GLU A 76 6.91 -12.62 14.06
N ILE A 77 5.86 -12.44 13.25
CA ILE A 77 4.69 -11.62 13.57
C ILE A 77 3.90 -12.24 14.74
N GLU A 78 3.65 -13.55 14.75
CA GLU A 78 2.98 -14.24 15.86
C GLU A 78 3.73 -14.01 17.20
N ILE A 79 5.07 -14.09 17.18
CA ILE A 79 5.91 -13.83 18.36
C ILE A 79 5.77 -12.37 18.82
N LEU A 80 5.69 -11.43 17.87
CA LEU A 80 5.45 -10.02 18.13
C LEU A 80 4.06 -9.78 18.73
N ALA A 81 3.04 -10.44 18.18
CA ALA A 81 1.66 -10.35 18.65
C ALA A 81 1.52 -10.84 20.09
N ALA A 82 2.19 -11.94 20.44
CA ALA A 82 2.25 -12.45 21.81
C ALA A 82 2.97 -11.51 22.80
N LYS A 83 3.82 -10.60 22.30
CA LYS A 83 4.60 -9.65 23.11
C LYS A 83 4.19 -8.19 22.92
N ARG A 84 3.02 -7.94 22.35
CA ARG A 84 2.54 -6.60 21.98
C ARG A 84 2.44 -5.59 23.14
N HIS A 85 2.33 -6.05 24.38
CA HIS A 85 2.31 -5.18 25.56
C HIS A 85 3.68 -5.05 26.27
N ASP A 86 4.71 -5.80 25.86
CA ASP A 86 6.05 -5.71 26.45
C ASP A 86 6.86 -4.58 25.79
N GLN A 87 6.65 -3.37 26.31
CA GLN A 87 7.28 -2.14 25.83
C GLN A 87 8.82 -2.22 25.82
N ARG A 88 9.43 -2.89 26.81
CA ARG A 88 10.89 -3.04 26.88
C ARG A 88 11.40 -3.96 25.78
N TRP A 89 10.67 -5.03 25.50
CA TRP A 89 11.01 -5.96 24.43
C TRP A 89 10.79 -5.33 23.04
N LEU A 90 9.67 -4.64 22.83
CA LEU A 90 9.39 -3.92 21.58
C LEU A 90 10.46 -2.86 21.25
N LYS A 91 10.94 -2.11 22.26
CA LYS A 91 12.04 -1.14 22.10
C LYS A 91 13.31 -1.78 21.56
N LYS A 92 13.65 -2.99 22.02
CA LYS A 92 14.81 -3.75 21.52
C LYS A 92 14.53 -4.31 20.12
N ARG A 93 13.31 -4.80 19.88
CA ARG A 93 12.93 -5.45 18.64
C ARG A 93 12.91 -4.50 17.45
N MET A 94 12.36 -3.29 17.60
CA MET A 94 12.24 -2.29 16.53
C MET A 94 13.59 -1.77 16.00
N VAL A 95 14.69 -1.96 16.75
CA VAL A 95 16.05 -1.54 16.37
C VAL A 95 17.00 -2.70 16.06
N LYS A 96 16.54 -3.96 16.13
CA LYS A 96 17.39 -5.15 15.96
C LYS A 96 18.05 -5.17 14.57
N LYS A 97 19.37 -5.03 14.51
CA LYS A 97 20.13 -5.09 13.24
C LYS A 97 19.95 -6.46 12.58
N GLY A 98 19.66 -6.47 11.28
CA GLY A 98 19.45 -7.70 10.50
C GLY A 98 18.16 -8.47 10.83
N GLY A 99 17.27 -7.92 11.66
CA GLY A 99 15.94 -8.49 11.84
C GLY A 99 15.02 -8.21 10.65
N ASP A 100 14.00 -9.05 10.48
CA ASP A 100 12.94 -8.88 9.48
C ASP A 100 12.36 -7.46 9.48
N GLU A 101 12.23 -6.89 8.28
CA GLU A 101 11.88 -5.47 8.12
C GLU A 101 10.44 -5.17 8.54
N VAL A 102 9.51 -6.07 8.19
CA VAL A 102 8.09 -6.00 8.56
C VAL A 102 7.97 -6.05 10.07
N CYS A 103 8.65 -7.00 10.71
CA CYS A 103 8.64 -7.18 12.15
C CYS A 103 9.24 -5.99 12.91
N ARG A 104 10.27 -5.34 12.37
CA ARG A 104 10.82 -4.11 12.97
C ARG A 104 9.82 -2.95 12.90
N ALA A 105 9.10 -2.83 11.79
CA ALA A 105 8.07 -1.81 11.61
C ALA A 105 6.83 -2.09 12.48
N LEU A 106 6.40 -3.35 12.60
CA LEU A 106 5.32 -3.76 13.50
C LEU A 106 5.68 -3.44 14.96
N ALA A 107 6.89 -3.80 15.39
CA ALA A 107 7.37 -3.47 16.73
C ALA A 107 7.35 -1.97 17.03
N GLY A 108 7.74 -1.14 16.06
CA GLY A 108 7.68 0.32 16.18
C GLY A 108 6.24 0.84 16.24
N SER A 109 5.32 0.24 15.50
CA SER A 109 3.91 0.63 15.48
C SER A 109 3.18 0.23 16.76
N LEU A 110 3.44 -0.97 17.29
CA LEU A 110 2.93 -1.42 18.60
C LEU A 110 3.50 -0.59 19.75
N LEU A 111 4.77 -0.18 19.66
CA LEU A 111 5.35 0.75 20.63
C LEU A 111 4.61 2.10 20.60
N ALA A 112 4.33 2.62 19.39
CA ALA A 112 3.61 3.87 19.21
C ALA A 112 2.17 3.80 19.75
N ALA A 113 1.50 2.64 19.64
CA ALA A 113 0.17 2.43 20.19
C ALA A 113 0.10 2.53 21.73
N GLY A 114 1.23 2.36 22.42
CA GLY A 114 1.33 2.51 23.87
C GLY A 114 1.71 3.92 24.35
N GLU A 115 1.82 4.90 23.45
CA GLU A 115 2.22 6.27 23.78
C GLU A 115 1.00 7.18 23.98
N GLU A 116 1.09 8.13 24.92
CA GLU A 116 -0.01 9.08 25.22
C GLU A 116 -0.10 10.24 24.23
N ASP A 117 1.01 10.62 23.57
CA ASP A 117 1.06 11.76 22.65
C ASP A 117 1.37 11.34 21.21
N LEU A 118 0.33 11.39 20.36
CA LEU A 118 0.41 11.06 18.94
C LEU A 118 0.40 12.30 18.03
N SER A 119 0.59 13.50 18.60
CA SER A 119 0.43 14.76 17.87
C SER A 119 1.52 15.02 16.83
N THR A 120 2.70 14.40 16.97
CA THR A 120 3.84 14.59 16.06
C THR A 120 3.99 13.40 15.12
N VAL A 121 3.63 13.60 13.86
CA VAL A 121 3.63 12.57 12.82
C VAL A 121 4.67 12.81 11.75
N SER A 122 5.10 11.75 11.10
CA SER A 122 5.84 11.79 9.84
C SER A 122 4.87 11.64 8.65
N VAL A 123 5.23 12.22 7.52
CA VAL A 123 4.45 12.09 6.27
C VAL A 123 5.22 11.24 5.27
N PHE A 124 4.66 10.09 4.94
CA PHE A 124 5.10 9.27 3.82
C PHE A 124 4.45 9.76 2.53
N LYS A 125 5.25 9.91 1.47
CA LYS A 125 4.79 10.31 0.14
C LYS A 125 5.34 9.35 -0.89
N HIS A 126 4.46 8.78 -1.71
CA HIS A 126 4.81 7.96 -2.84
C HIS A 126 4.03 8.44 -4.07
N PRO A 127 4.65 8.57 -5.26
CA PRO A 127 3.95 9.02 -6.46
C PRO A 127 2.72 8.17 -6.81
N LEU A 128 2.88 6.84 -6.72
CA LEU A 128 1.85 5.87 -7.08
C LEU A 128 0.90 5.46 -5.92
N TYR A 129 1.44 5.25 -4.71
CA TYR A 129 0.65 4.79 -3.55
C TYR A 129 0.08 5.93 -2.68
N GLY A 130 0.29 7.19 -3.10
CA GLY A 130 -0.28 8.35 -2.43
C GLY A 130 0.50 8.84 -1.19
N THR A 131 -0.19 9.56 -0.33
CA THR A 131 0.39 10.20 0.87
C THR A 131 -0.33 9.74 2.12
N SER A 132 0.43 9.39 3.16
CA SER A 132 -0.13 9.00 4.45
C SER A 132 0.72 9.51 5.61
N SER A 133 0.05 9.90 6.70
CA SER A 133 0.72 10.23 7.96
C SER A 133 0.90 8.97 8.79
N TYR A 134 1.99 8.89 9.54
CA TYR A 134 2.32 7.77 10.43
C TYR A 134 3.26 8.24 11.55
N LEU A 135 3.32 7.48 12.64
CA LEU A 135 4.25 7.69 13.75
C LEU A 135 5.55 6.94 13.47
N ARG A 136 6.67 7.67 13.51
CA ARG A 136 7.99 7.10 13.27
C ARG A 136 8.61 6.64 14.58
N ARG A 137 8.73 5.33 14.78
CA ARG A 137 9.43 4.70 15.91
C ARG A 137 10.37 3.60 15.42
N GLY A 138 11.56 3.54 16.01
CA GLY A 138 12.58 2.54 15.68
C GLY A 138 13.21 2.71 14.29
N ASN A 139 13.78 1.61 13.80
CA ASN A 139 14.52 1.54 12.54
C ASN A 139 13.75 0.77 11.45
N GLY A 140 12.44 0.57 11.62
CA GLY A 140 11.58 0.00 10.58
C GLY A 140 11.59 0.87 9.32
N LYS A 141 11.42 0.25 8.15
CA LYS A 141 11.34 0.97 6.89
C LYS A 141 10.13 1.89 6.90
N GLN A 142 10.28 3.12 6.39
CA GLN A 142 9.22 4.14 6.44
C GLN A 142 7.95 3.69 5.71
N SER A 143 8.08 3.01 4.57
CA SER A 143 6.95 2.47 3.82
C SER A 143 6.21 1.38 4.59
N HIS A 144 6.91 0.55 5.35
CA HIS A 144 6.32 -0.50 6.19
C HIS A 144 5.59 0.11 7.39
N LEU A 145 6.19 1.08 8.08
CA LEU A 145 5.52 1.82 9.17
C LEU A 145 4.25 2.51 8.67
N ALA A 146 4.32 3.18 7.51
CA ALA A 146 3.18 3.83 6.91
C ALA A 146 2.09 2.83 6.49
N GLY A 147 2.46 1.68 5.92
CA GLY A 147 1.52 0.63 5.53
C GLY A 147 0.84 -0.04 6.73
N ILE A 148 1.60 -0.43 7.76
CA ILE A 148 1.06 -1.08 8.98
C ILE A 148 0.11 -0.15 9.73
N GLN A 149 0.47 1.13 9.91
CA GLN A 149 -0.39 2.08 10.65
C GLN A 149 -1.58 2.59 9.84
N ASN A 150 -1.60 2.33 8.54
CA ASN A 150 -2.71 2.66 7.63
C ASN A 150 -3.19 1.40 6.92
N PHE A 151 -3.26 0.27 7.65
CA PHE A 151 -3.58 -1.05 7.08
C PHE A 151 -4.97 -1.10 6.42
N ASN A 152 -5.88 -0.22 6.78
CA ASN A 152 -7.19 -0.08 6.15
C ASN A 152 -7.14 0.52 4.73
N HIS A 153 -6.00 1.09 4.30
CA HIS A 153 -5.88 1.70 2.98
C HIS A 153 -5.33 0.66 1.98
N PRO A 154 -6.08 0.27 0.93
CA PRO A 154 -5.72 -0.85 0.05
C PRO A 154 -4.35 -0.72 -0.62
N ARG A 155 -4.03 0.48 -1.12
CA ARG A 155 -2.72 0.77 -1.72
C ARG A 155 -1.59 0.78 -0.68
N MET A 156 -1.78 1.43 0.46
CA MET A 156 -0.70 1.64 1.43
C MET A 156 -0.26 0.35 2.13
N ARG A 157 -1.19 -0.57 2.43
CA ARG A 157 -0.86 -1.83 3.11
C ARG A 157 0.00 -2.77 2.26
N LEU A 158 -0.08 -2.69 0.94
CA LEU A 158 0.81 -3.43 0.02
C LEU A 158 2.28 -3.11 0.25
N LEU A 159 2.60 -1.85 0.60
CA LEU A 159 3.98 -1.40 0.77
C LEU A 159 4.74 -2.16 1.85
N VAL A 160 4.03 -2.78 2.79
CA VAL A 160 4.61 -3.64 3.84
C VAL A 160 5.32 -4.85 3.23
N TRP A 161 4.80 -5.35 2.10
CA TRP A 161 5.19 -6.61 1.49
C TRP A 161 6.08 -6.44 0.26
N ASP A 162 6.62 -5.24 0.01
CA ASP A 162 7.43 -4.94 -1.18
C ASP A 162 8.70 -5.79 -1.29
N GLY A 163 9.29 -6.16 -0.15
CA GLY A 163 10.44 -7.07 -0.10
C GLY A 163 10.07 -8.49 -0.50
N HIS A 164 8.89 -8.97 -0.09
CA HIS A 164 8.36 -10.29 -0.44
C HIS A 164 7.95 -10.34 -1.90
N ALA A 165 7.32 -9.28 -2.42
CA ALA A 165 6.96 -9.19 -3.82
C ALA A 165 8.18 -9.20 -4.75
N LYS A 166 9.26 -8.50 -4.39
CA LYS A 166 10.55 -8.58 -5.09
C LYS A 166 11.18 -9.97 -5.04
N ALA A 167 10.79 -10.79 -4.06
CA ALA A 167 11.22 -12.19 -3.95
C ALA A 167 10.28 -13.17 -4.69
N GLY A 168 9.32 -12.67 -5.48
CA GLY A 168 8.44 -13.47 -6.33
C GLY A 168 7.09 -13.82 -5.71
N GLN A 169 6.69 -13.14 -4.62
CA GLN A 169 5.36 -13.32 -4.02
C GLN A 169 4.35 -12.35 -4.65
N HIS A 170 3.09 -12.77 -4.77
CA HIS A 170 2.01 -11.97 -5.34
C HIS A 170 1.01 -11.58 -4.27
N PHE A 171 0.54 -10.33 -4.34
CA PHE A 171 -0.39 -9.74 -3.38
C PHE A 171 -1.47 -8.96 -4.12
N PHE A 172 -2.71 -9.04 -3.65
CA PHE A 172 -3.89 -8.39 -4.24
C PHE A 172 -4.72 -7.73 -3.15
N SER A 173 -5.09 -6.46 -3.32
CA SER A 173 -5.59 -5.63 -2.24
C SER A 173 -6.75 -4.72 -2.67
N TRP A 174 -7.92 -4.87 -2.05
CA TRP A 174 -9.12 -4.07 -2.34
C TRP A 174 -9.88 -3.72 -1.06
N ASP A 175 -10.93 -2.91 -1.13
CA ASP A 175 -11.66 -2.46 0.07
C ASP A 175 -12.31 -3.61 0.86
N GLY A 176 -12.54 -4.76 0.23
CA GLY A 176 -13.17 -5.95 0.83
C GLY A 176 -12.19 -7.04 1.29
N GLY A 177 -10.91 -6.98 0.92
CA GLY A 177 -9.99 -8.08 1.21
C GLY A 177 -8.54 -7.83 0.82
N PHE A 178 -7.65 -8.66 1.35
CA PHE A 178 -6.22 -8.59 1.09
C PHE A 178 -5.65 -9.99 1.04
N VAL A 179 -5.11 -10.40 -0.11
CA VAL A 179 -4.69 -11.79 -0.36
C VAL A 179 -3.24 -11.85 -0.80
N CYS A 180 -2.55 -12.92 -0.40
CA CYS A 180 -1.28 -13.36 -0.94
C CYS A 180 -1.43 -14.76 -1.55
N SER A 181 -1.33 -14.85 -2.88
CA SER A 181 -1.32 -16.10 -3.65
C SER A 181 0.10 -16.71 -3.76
N CYS A 182 1.03 -16.21 -2.96
CA CYS A 182 2.42 -16.62 -2.90
C CYS A 182 3.11 -16.57 -4.28
N SER A 183 3.72 -17.69 -4.72
CA SER A 183 4.54 -17.72 -5.93
C SER A 183 3.77 -17.60 -7.24
N LYS A 184 2.43 -17.76 -7.21
CA LYS A 184 1.59 -17.70 -8.40
C LYS A 184 0.79 -16.40 -8.42
N ALA A 185 0.59 -15.82 -9.60
CA ALA A 185 -0.20 -14.62 -9.77
C ALA A 185 -1.72 -14.92 -9.84
N GLU A 186 -2.24 -15.74 -8.93
CA GLU A 186 -3.68 -16.11 -8.89
C GLU A 186 -4.48 -14.96 -8.26
N ALA A 187 -5.12 -14.14 -9.09
CA ALA A 187 -5.90 -12.99 -8.65
C ALA A 187 -7.29 -13.41 -8.14
N PRO A 188 -7.75 -12.91 -6.97
CA PRO A 188 -9.11 -13.14 -6.50
C PRO A 188 -10.15 -12.49 -7.46
N PRO A 189 -11.26 -13.16 -7.78
CA PRO A 189 -12.34 -12.57 -8.59
C PRO A 189 -12.87 -11.25 -8.01
N GLU A 190 -12.96 -11.13 -6.69
CA GLU A 190 -13.40 -9.90 -6.01
C GLU A 190 -12.42 -8.75 -6.21
N TRP A 191 -11.12 -9.05 -6.37
CA TRP A 191 -10.13 -8.04 -6.73
C TRP A 191 -10.28 -7.61 -8.19
N ILE A 192 -10.53 -8.56 -9.11
CA ILE A 192 -10.73 -8.28 -10.54
C ILE A 192 -11.95 -7.37 -10.72
N ASP A 193 -13.09 -7.70 -10.11
CA ASP A 193 -14.29 -6.87 -10.22
C ASP A 193 -14.07 -5.47 -9.62
N TRP A 194 -13.51 -5.41 -8.42
CA TRP A 194 -13.23 -4.14 -7.74
C TRP A 194 -12.27 -3.25 -8.54
N VAL A 195 -11.23 -3.84 -9.15
CA VAL A 195 -10.24 -3.05 -9.89
C VAL A 195 -10.77 -2.56 -11.24
N LEU A 196 -11.68 -3.31 -11.87
CA LEU A 196 -12.38 -2.88 -13.07
C LEU A 196 -13.36 -1.74 -12.77
N ASP A 197 -14.10 -1.81 -11.66
CA ASP A 197 -14.99 -0.73 -11.18
C ASP A 197 -14.21 0.55 -10.82
N LYS A 198 -12.99 0.40 -10.29
CA LYS A 198 -12.11 1.54 -9.92
C LYS A 198 -11.10 1.92 -10.99
N SER A 199 -11.23 1.38 -12.19
CA SER A 199 -10.29 1.66 -13.28
C SER A 199 -10.42 3.10 -13.78
N SER A 200 -9.45 3.56 -14.57
CA SER A 200 -9.47 4.93 -15.09
C SER A 200 -10.41 5.16 -16.28
N VAL A 201 -11.13 4.12 -16.73
CA VAL A 201 -12.13 4.21 -17.81
C VAL A 201 -13.49 3.75 -17.31
N ASP A 202 -14.55 4.32 -17.88
CA ASP A 202 -15.92 3.89 -17.60
C ASP A 202 -16.24 2.61 -18.38
N LEU A 203 -16.62 1.56 -17.65
CA LEU A 203 -17.01 0.26 -18.20
C LEU A 203 -18.52 0.05 -18.03
N SER A 204 -19.15 -0.50 -19.07
CA SER A 204 -20.52 -1.01 -19.06
C SER A 204 -20.51 -2.53 -19.03
N GLY A 205 -21.57 -3.16 -18.53
CA GLY A 205 -21.72 -4.61 -18.48
C GLY A 205 -21.18 -5.25 -17.19
N ASP A 206 -21.42 -6.56 -17.07
CA ASP A 206 -21.07 -7.36 -15.89
C ASP A 206 -19.97 -8.39 -16.23
N GLU A 207 -20.33 -9.56 -16.77
CA GLU A 207 -19.36 -10.63 -17.11
C GLU A 207 -18.47 -10.28 -18.32
N VAL A 208 -19.06 -9.57 -19.28
CA VAL A 208 -18.35 -8.97 -20.40
C VAL A 208 -18.47 -7.47 -20.20
N LYS A 209 -17.33 -6.79 -20.07
CA LYS A 209 -17.29 -5.35 -19.83
C LYS A 209 -16.77 -4.61 -21.06
N TRP A 210 -17.26 -3.41 -21.32
CA TRP A 210 -16.81 -2.63 -22.48
C TRP A 210 -16.88 -1.13 -22.25
N THR A 211 -15.98 -0.41 -22.91
CA THR A 211 -16.02 1.07 -22.95
C THR A 211 -16.94 1.62 -24.04
N VAL A 212 -17.23 2.92 -23.98
CA VAL A 212 -18.03 3.62 -25.01
C VAL A 212 -17.46 3.40 -26.42
N GLY A 213 -18.36 3.12 -27.36
CA GLY A 213 -18.03 2.83 -28.77
C GLY A 213 -17.91 1.35 -29.11
N LEU A 214 -18.10 0.47 -28.12
CA LEU A 214 -18.22 -0.97 -28.28
C LEU A 214 -19.58 -1.45 -27.76
N THR A 215 -19.96 -2.68 -28.10
CA THR A 215 -21.12 -3.38 -27.53
C THR A 215 -20.70 -4.71 -26.92
N GLU A 216 -21.58 -5.32 -26.14
CA GLU A 216 -21.35 -6.64 -25.56
C GLU A 216 -21.05 -7.68 -26.64
N GLU A 217 -21.83 -7.68 -27.73
CA GLU A 217 -21.71 -8.65 -28.82
C GLU A 217 -20.35 -8.55 -29.50
N MET A 218 -19.86 -7.33 -29.73
CA MET A 218 -18.55 -7.12 -30.33
C MET A 218 -17.43 -7.70 -29.47
N VAL A 219 -17.50 -7.50 -28.16
CA VAL A 219 -16.46 -8.00 -27.24
C VAL A 219 -16.56 -9.51 -27.04
N ARG A 220 -17.79 -10.03 -26.92
CA ARG A 220 -18.05 -11.47 -26.75
C ARG A 220 -17.68 -12.27 -27.99
N GLY A 221 -18.01 -11.75 -29.17
CA GLY A 221 -17.73 -12.35 -30.47
C GLY A 221 -16.36 -12.02 -31.05
N GLU A 222 -15.56 -11.21 -30.36
CA GLU A 222 -14.22 -10.77 -30.79
C GLU A 222 -14.27 -10.11 -32.18
N GLU A 223 -15.33 -9.34 -32.43
CA GLU A 223 -15.59 -8.71 -33.72
C GLU A 223 -14.73 -7.46 -33.91
N PHE A 224 -14.17 -7.29 -35.11
CA PHE A 224 -13.40 -6.09 -35.44
C PHE A 224 -14.29 -4.84 -35.47
N SER A 225 -13.81 -3.76 -34.85
CA SER A 225 -14.36 -2.42 -35.03
C SER A 225 -13.57 -1.66 -36.10
N GLU A 226 -14.18 -0.65 -36.73
CA GLU A 226 -13.49 0.18 -37.74
C GLU A 226 -12.20 0.84 -37.22
N ASN A 227 -12.14 1.14 -35.93
CA ASN A 227 -11.01 1.82 -35.29
C ASN A 227 -10.07 0.87 -34.52
N GLY A 228 -10.37 -0.44 -34.53
CA GLY A 228 -9.75 -1.40 -33.63
C GLY A 228 -10.14 -1.16 -32.16
N TRP A 229 -9.83 -2.14 -31.32
CA TRP A 229 -9.98 -2.08 -29.87
C TRP A 229 -9.05 -3.12 -29.23
N VAL A 230 -8.85 -3.03 -27.92
CA VAL A 230 -8.03 -3.98 -27.15
C VAL A 230 -8.95 -4.89 -26.35
N LEU A 231 -8.78 -6.20 -26.49
CA LEU A 231 -9.42 -7.18 -25.63
C LEU A 231 -8.50 -7.52 -24.46
N LEU A 232 -9.02 -7.44 -23.24
CA LEU A 232 -8.38 -8.02 -22.07
C LEU A 232 -9.18 -9.23 -21.59
N THR A 233 -8.49 -10.34 -21.40
CA THR A 233 -9.07 -11.56 -20.80
C THR A 233 -8.37 -11.83 -19.48
N PHE A 234 -9.13 -11.79 -18.39
CA PHE A 234 -8.63 -12.08 -17.04
C PHE A 234 -8.64 -13.59 -16.75
N GLN A 235 -7.84 -14.00 -15.76
CA GLN A 235 -7.76 -15.40 -15.31
C GLN A 235 -9.11 -16.02 -14.89
N ASP A 236 -10.06 -15.22 -14.42
CA ASP A 236 -11.41 -15.68 -14.04
C ASP A 236 -12.36 -15.80 -15.25
N GLY A 237 -11.89 -15.46 -16.46
CA GLY A 237 -12.67 -15.47 -17.70
C GLY A 237 -13.34 -14.13 -18.02
N THR A 238 -13.25 -13.12 -17.16
CA THR A 238 -13.81 -11.79 -17.43
C THR A 238 -13.18 -11.20 -18.68
N LYS A 239 -14.01 -10.79 -19.66
CA LYS A 239 -13.56 -10.14 -20.90
C LYS A 239 -13.84 -8.65 -20.84
N VAL A 240 -12.86 -7.82 -21.21
CA VAL A 240 -12.97 -6.37 -21.19
C VAL A 240 -12.53 -5.77 -22.52
N GLY A 241 -13.46 -5.14 -23.24
CA GLY A 241 -13.17 -4.44 -24.48
C GLY A 241 -12.93 -2.95 -24.31
N ILE A 242 -11.79 -2.47 -24.81
CA ILE A 242 -11.37 -1.08 -24.60
C ILE A 242 -11.16 -0.38 -25.95
N SER A 243 -11.93 0.68 -26.18
CA SER A 243 -11.81 1.51 -27.38
C SER A 243 -10.62 2.48 -27.27
N PRO A 244 -9.94 2.80 -28.39
CA PRO A 244 -8.82 3.74 -28.39
C PRO A 244 -9.18 5.13 -27.85
N THR A 245 -10.43 5.56 -28.08
CA THR A 245 -10.94 6.87 -27.62
C THR A 245 -11.06 6.94 -26.11
N SER A 246 -11.32 5.82 -25.43
CA SER A 246 -11.41 5.76 -23.98
C SER A 246 -10.03 5.80 -23.33
N LEU A 247 -9.04 5.12 -23.91
CA LEU A 247 -7.64 5.16 -23.45
C LEU A 247 -7.02 6.56 -23.56
N ALA A 248 -7.39 7.33 -24.58
CA ALA A 248 -6.81 8.66 -24.81
C ALA A 248 -7.29 9.72 -23.79
N LYS A 249 -8.37 9.47 -23.04
CA LYS A 249 -9.02 10.47 -22.18
C LYS A 249 -8.63 10.39 -20.70
N THR A 250 -7.79 9.45 -20.30
CA THR A 250 -7.52 9.17 -18.88
C THR A 250 -6.33 9.95 -18.34
N GLU A 251 -6.48 10.58 -17.15
CA GLU A 251 -5.35 11.20 -16.44
C GLU A 251 -4.33 10.17 -15.94
N GLU A 252 -4.81 9.00 -15.50
CA GLU A 252 -4.00 7.85 -15.09
C GLU A 252 -4.07 6.76 -16.18
N PRO A 253 -2.93 6.21 -16.64
CA PRO A 253 -2.94 5.14 -17.62
C PRO A 253 -3.77 3.94 -17.15
N PHE A 254 -4.62 3.40 -18.03
CA PHE A 254 -5.53 2.30 -17.67
C PHE A 254 -4.82 1.10 -17.02
N ALA A 255 -3.74 0.59 -17.62
CA ALA A 255 -2.96 -0.51 -17.04
C ALA A 255 -2.38 -0.16 -15.65
N GLN A 256 -2.03 1.11 -15.40
CA GLN A 256 -1.57 1.55 -14.09
C GLN A 256 -2.71 1.52 -13.06
N SER A 257 -3.91 1.98 -13.44
CA SER A 257 -5.10 1.97 -12.57
C SER A 257 -5.45 0.55 -12.11
N LEU A 258 -5.22 -0.46 -12.96
CA LEU A 258 -5.37 -1.86 -12.61
C LEU A 258 -4.25 -2.35 -11.68
N ALA A 259 -3.00 -2.16 -12.10
CA ALA A 259 -1.84 -2.73 -11.43
C ALA A 259 -1.57 -2.14 -10.04
N ILE A 260 -2.03 -0.92 -9.73
CA ILE A 260 -1.62 -0.21 -8.51
C ILE A 260 -2.10 -0.86 -7.20
N THR A 261 -3.04 -1.79 -7.29
CA THR A 261 -3.60 -2.52 -6.15
C THR A 261 -3.19 -3.99 -6.08
N MET A 262 -2.24 -4.38 -6.93
CA MET A 262 -1.50 -5.63 -6.81
C MET A 262 0.00 -5.37 -6.58
N MET A 263 0.70 -6.38 -6.12
CA MET A 263 2.16 -6.34 -6.02
C MET A 263 2.77 -7.70 -6.38
N PRO A 264 3.78 -7.76 -7.25
CA PRO A 264 4.41 -6.63 -7.96
C PRO A 264 3.53 -6.09 -9.12
N PRO A 265 3.40 -4.75 -9.30
CA PRO A 265 2.48 -4.16 -10.27
C PRO A 265 2.89 -4.38 -11.74
N ASN A 266 4.17 -4.60 -12.01
CA ASN A 266 4.67 -4.88 -13.36
C ASN A 266 4.38 -6.31 -13.84
N LYS A 267 3.62 -7.10 -13.07
CA LYS A 267 3.21 -8.47 -13.41
C LYS A 267 1.73 -8.58 -13.74
N LEU A 268 1.07 -7.47 -14.08
CA LEU A 268 -0.33 -7.47 -14.53
C LEU A 268 -0.57 -8.43 -15.71
N GLY A 269 0.40 -8.57 -16.62
CA GLY A 269 0.31 -9.52 -17.74
C GLY A 269 0.31 -11.00 -17.35
N GLU A 270 0.57 -11.34 -16.08
CA GLU A 270 0.36 -12.71 -15.57
C GLU A 270 -1.10 -12.93 -15.11
N VAL A 271 -1.86 -11.85 -14.92
CA VAL A 271 -3.25 -11.84 -14.42
C VAL A 271 -4.26 -11.61 -15.53
N CYS A 272 -3.89 -10.87 -16.57
CA CYS A 272 -4.71 -10.65 -17.74
C CYS A 272 -3.87 -10.67 -19.03
N GLU A 273 -4.42 -11.30 -20.06
CA GLU A 273 -3.85 -11.32 -21.42
C GLU A 273 -4.49 -10.22 -22.26
N ALA A 274 -3.71 -9.62 -23.15
CA ALA A 274 -4.16 -8.53 -24.02
C ALA A 274 -4.00 -8.96 -25.49
N GLU A 275 -5.08 -8.81 -26.26
CA GLU A 275 -5.16 -9.15 -27.69
C GLU A 275 -5.65 -7.96 -28.53
#